data_AF-A0A133UJS2-F1
#
_entry.id   AF-A0A133UJS2-F1
#
_cell.length_a   1.000
_cell.length_b   1.000
_cell.length_c   1.000
_cell.angle_alpha   90.00
_cell.angle_beta   90.00
_cell.angle_gamma   90.00
#
_symmetry.space_group_name_H-M   'P 1'
#
loop_
_entity.id
_entity.type
_entity.pdbx_description
1 polymer ?
#
loop_
_entity_poly.entity_id
_entity_poly.type
_entity_poly.pdbx_seq_one_letter_code
_entity_poly.pdbx_strand_id
1 'polypeptide(L)'
;RVLEKGGTLAINAIHMTPIPELDYELLYYEKNMRSVANVTRRDAREFLKIAEGIEIETEVEVFPLEDANRVLKLLKNSGINGAGVLKV
;
A
#
# COMPACT_ATOMS: atom_id res chain seq x y z
N ARG A 1 19.80 5.11 -3.11
CA ARG A 1 20.00 6.47 -3.69
C ARG A 1 18.70 7.19 -4.06
N VAL A 2 17.52 6.64 -3.75
CA VAL A 2 16.22 7.22 -4.16
C VAL A 2 15.66 8.22 -3.14
N LEU A 3 16.22 8.27 -1.93
CA LEU A 3 15.83 9.19 -0.87
C LEU A 3 16.78 10.38 -0.82
N GLU A 4 16.20 11.57 -0.99
CA GLU A 4 16.87 12.85 -0.74
C GLU A 4 17.20 13.03 0.75
N LYS A 5 18.07 13.99 1.05
CA LYS A 5 18.40 14.38 2.44
C LYS A 5 17.12 14.75 3.20
N GLY A 6 16.98 14.30 4.45
CA GLY A 6 15.75 14.47 5.24
C GLY A 6 14.57 13.57 4.83
N GLY A 7 14.69 12.76 3.76
CA GLY A 7 13.62 11.92 3.26
C GLY A 7 13.21 10.80 4.22
N THR A 8 11.97 10.33 4.11
CA THR A 8 11.44 9.22 4.94
C THR A 8 11.04 8.02 4.09
N LEU A 9 11.57 6.84 4.42
CA LEU A 9 11.06 5.55 3.98
C LEU A 9 9.95 5.09 4.94
N ALA A 10 8.71 5.03 4.45
CA ALA A 10 7.56 4.51 5.19
C ALA A 10 7.21 3.09 4.73
N ILE A 11 7.28 2.12 5.64
CA ILE A 11 7.06 0.69 5.36
C ILE A 11 5.68 0.29 5.89
N ASN A 12 4.77 -0.12 5.00
CA ASN A 12 3.38 -0.53 5.33
C ASN A 12 3.17 -2.06 5.23
N ALA A 13 4.23 -2.86 5.38
CA ALA A 13 4.11 -4.31 5.35
C ALA A 13 3.64 -4.84 6.72
N ILE A 14 2.55 -5.63 6.73
CA ILE A 14 1.98 -6.23 7.95
C ILE A 14 2.83 -7.43 8.43
N HIS A 15 3.54 -8.08 7.50
CA HIS A 15 4.59 -9.06 7.78
C HIS A 15 5.72 -8.90 6.77
N MET A 16 6.95 -8.83 7.28
CA MET A 16 8.15 -8.71 6.46
C MET A 16 9.23 -9.68 6.93
N THR A 17 10.16 -9.98 6.05
CA THR A 17 11.43 -10.59 6.43
C THR A 17 12.18 -9.69 7.43
N PRO A 18 13.14 -10.22 8.20
CA PRO A 18 14.03 -9.38 8.99
C PRO A 18 14.63 -8.25 8.15
N ILE A 19 14.80 -7.07 8.76
CA ILE A 19 15.50 -5.96 8.12
C ILE A 19 16.95 -6.40 7.89
N PRO A 20 17.45 -6.41 6.65
CA PRO A 20 18.83 -6.79 6.37
C PRO A 20 19.80 -5.75 6.93
N GLU A 21 21.09 -6.09 6.95
CA GLU A 21 22.14 -5.13 7.26
C GLU A 21 22.07 -3.93 6.30
N LEU A 22 22.21 -2.73 6.85
CA LEU A 22 22.05 -1.48 6.14
C LEU A 22 23.32 -0.65 6.28
N ASP A 23 23.89 -0.25 5.15
CA ASP A 23 24.97 0.74 5.12
C ASP A 23 24.48 2.08 5.71
N TYR A 24 25.21 2.60 6.70
CA TYR A 24 24.85 3.84 7.41
C TYR A 24 24.71 5.05 6.48
N GLU A 25 25.45 5.11 5.37
CA GLU A 25 25.32 6.19 4.37
C GLU A 25 23.90 6.31 3.80
N LEU A 26 23.13 5.20 3.84
CA LEU A 26 21.72 5.18 3.45
C LEU A 26 20.77 5.81 4.47
N LEU A 27 21.22 6.09 5.70
CA LEU A 27 20.48 6.84 6.74
C LEU A 27 21.10 8.19 7.08
N TYR A 28 22.36 8.43 6.71
CA TYR A 28 23.02 9.72 6.91
C TYR A 28 22.26 10.88 6.24
N TYR A 29 22.52 12.13 6.65
CA TYR A 29 21.76 13.33 6.26
C TYR A 29 20.29 13.34 6.72
N GLU A 30 20.05 12.92 7.96
CA GLU A 30 18.73 12.98 8.62
C GLU A 30 17.64 12.20 7.87
N LYS A 31 18.02 11.14 7.15
CA LYS A 31 17.04 10.26 6.50
C LYS A 31 16.41 9.35 7.54
N ASN A 32 15.11 9.10 7.40
CA ASN A 32 14.32 8.34 8.35
C ASN A 32 13.80 7.04 7.73
N MET A 33 13.72 5.98 8.53
CA MET A 33 13.02 4.75 8.18
C MET A 33 12.01 4.44 9.29
N ARG A 34 10.74 4.23 8.92
CA ARG A 34 9.67 3.95 9.88
C ARG A 34 8.71 2.91 9.36
N SER A 35 8.17 2.12 10.28
CA SER A 35 6.98 1.32 10.03
C SER A 35 5.72 2.19 10.18
N VAL A 36 4.69 1.86 9.40
CA VAL A 36 3.32 2.34 9.58
C VAL A 36 2.41 1.13 9.69
N ALA A 37 1.54 1.13 10.70
CA ALA A 37 0.72 -0.04 11.02
C ALA A 37 -0.78 0.30 11.20
N ASN A 38 -1.09 1.53 11.57
CA ASN A 38 -2.44 1.92 11.95
C ASN A 38 -3.06 2.85 10.92
N VAL A 39 -4.30 2.53 10.54
CA VAL A 39 -5.24 3.44 9.88
C VAL A 39 -6.50 3.48 10.73
N THR A 40 -6.88 4.67 11.20
CA THR A 40 -8.12 4.86 11.94
C THR A 40 -9.28 5.15 10.99
N ARG A 41 -10.52 4.98 11.48
CA ARG A 41 -11.72 5.42 10.73
C ARG A 41 -11.68 6.91 10.40
N ARG A 42 -11.03 7.72 11.25
CA ARG A 42 -10.87 9.15 11.02
C ARG A 42 -9.91 9.39 9.85
N ASP A 43 -8.76 8.73 9.85
CA ASP A 43 -7.77 8.82 8.77
C ASP A 43 -8.39 8.45 7.42
N ALA A 44 -9.18 7.36 7.37
CA ALA A 44 -9.86 6.95 6.15
C ALA A 44 -10.84 8.02 5.63
N ARG A 45 -11.62 8.65 6.52
CA ARG A 45 -12.57 9.71 6.14
C ARG A 45 -11.86 10.98 5.68
N GLU A 46 -10.78 11.36 6.35
CA GLU A 46 -9.97 12.52 5.96
C GLU A 46 -9.29 12.27 4.61
N PHE A 47 -8.76 11.07 4.38
CA PHE A 47 -8.18 10.68 3.10
C PHE A 47 -9.20 10.69 1.97
N LEU A 48 -10.41 10.13 2.15
CA LEU A 48 -11.42 10.10 1.09
C LEU A 48 -11.84 11.50 0.63
N LYS A 49 -11.89 12.48 1.54
CA LYS A 49 -12.15 13.89 1.18
C LYS A 49 -11.03 14.49 0.33
N ILE A 50 -9.78 14.14 0.64
CA ILE A 50 -8.63 14.56 -0.17
C ILE A 50 -8.68 13.89 -1.54
N ALA A 51 -8.95 12.58 -1.57
CA ALA A 51 -9.01 11.77 -2.77
C ALA A 51 -10.04 12.27 -3.78
N GLU A 52 -11.21 12.73 -3.30
CA GLU A 52 -12.23 13.39 -4.12
C GLU A 52 -11.71 14.68 -4.76
N GLY A 53 -10.94 15.50 -4.01
CA GLY A 53 -10.42 16.77 -4.49
C GLY A 53 -9.24 16.68 -5.45
N ILE A 54 -8.53 15.54 -5.51
CA ILE A 54 -7.39 15.32 -6.41
C ILE A 54 -7.68 14.29 -7.52
N GLU A 55 -8.95 13.88 -7.66
CA GLU A 55 -9.41 12.95 -8.71
C GLU A 55 -8.59 11.64 -8.77
N ILE A 56 -8.46 10.94 -7.63
CA ILE A 56 -7.80 9.62 -7.63
C ILE A 56 -8.63 8.64 -8.47
N GLU A 57 -8.05 8.16 -9.57
CA GLU A 57 -8.59 7.04 -10.35
C GLU A 57 -7.97 5.71 -9.88
N THR A 58 -8.82 4.75 -9.54
CA THR A 58 -8.39 3.41 -9.13
C THR A 58 -8.61 2.41 -10.27
N GLU A 59 -7.60 1.59 -10.55
CA GLU A 59 -7.76 0.43 -11.43
C GLU A 59 -8.46 -0.70 -10.65
N VAL A 60 -9.63 -1.10 -11.15
CA VAL A 60 -10.46 -2.14 -10.51
C VAL A 60 -10.96 -3.14 -11.53
N GLU A 61 -10.97 -4.40 -11.14
CA GLU A 61 -11.62 -5.47 -11.86
C GLU A 61 -12.84 -5.94 -11.06
N VAL A 62 -14.03 -5.81 -11.64
CA VAL A 62 -15.30 -6.14 -10.96
C VAL A 62 -15.70 -7.56 -11.30
N PHE A 63 -15.95 -8.37 -10.28
CA PHE A 63 -16.38 -9.75 -10.38
C PHE A 63 -17.70 -9.97 -9.65
N PRO A 64 -18.55 -10.90 -10.10
CA PRO A 64 -19.75 -11.26 -9.35
C PRO A 64 -19.37 -12.05 -8.08
N LEU A 65 -20.19 -11.94 -7.03
CA LEU A 65 -19.91 -12.57 -5.74
C LEU A 65 -19.74 -14.10 -5.85
N GLU A 66 -20.49 -14.76 -6.73
CA GLU A 66 -20.41 -16.20 -6.99
C GLU A 66 -19.02 -16.67 -7.44
N ASP A 67 -18.22 -15.78 -8.04
CA ASP A 67 -16.87 -16.09 -8.53
C ASP A 67 -15.79 -15.91 -7.46
N ALA A 68 -16.12 -15.58 -6.21
CA ALA A 68 -15.15 -15.25 -5.15
C ALA A 68 -13.99 -16.25 -5.04
N ASN A 69 -14.26 -17.56 -5.09
CA ASN A 69 -13.22 -18.59 -5.01
C ASN A 69 -12.25 -18.56 -6.20
N ARG A 70 -12.75 -18.25 -7.41
CA ARG A 70 -11.93 -18.06 -8.60
C ARG A 70 -11.10 -16.78 -8.47
N VAL A 71 -11.70 -15.67 -8.01
CA VAL A 71 -11.02 -14.39 -7.80
C VAL A 71 -9.89 -14.51 -6.78
N LEU A 72 -10.10 -15.23 -5.67
CA LEU A 72 -9.04 -15.50 -4.69
C LEU A 72 -7.85 -16.27 -5.29
N LYS A 73 -8.09 -17.19 -6.22
CA LYS A 73 -7.02 -17.89 -6.96
C LYS A 73 -6.29 -16.94 -7.91
N LEU A 74 -6.99 -16.04 -8.58
CA LEU A 74 -6.38 -15.00 -9.41
C LEU A 74 -5.49 -14.09 -8.57
N LEU A 75 -5.99 -13.59 -7.44
CA LEU A 75 -5.25 -12.76 -6.49
C LEU A 75 -3.96 -13.44 -6.02
N LYS A 76 -4.06 -14.72 -5.62
CA LYS A 76 -2.89 -15.50 -5.17
C LYS A 76 -1.81 -15.64 -6.24
N ASN A 77 -2.20 -15.70 -7.51
CA ASN A 77 -1.30 -15.86 -8.65
C ASN A 77 -0.97 -14.52 -9.32
N SER A 78 -1.22 -13.38 -8.66
CA SER A 78 -0.97 -12.03 -9.20
C SER A 78 -1.67 -11.77 -10.54
N GLY A 79 -2.86 -12.34 -10.74
CA GLY A 79 -3.64 -12.25 -11.97
C GLY A 79 -4.72 -11.17 -11.97
N ILE A 80 -4.59 -10.15 -11.12
CA ILE A 80 -5.50 -9.00 -11.02
C ILE A 80 -4.65 -7.74 -11.09
N ASN A 81 -5.02 -6.79 -11.97
CA ASN A 81 -4.44 -5.46 -11.96
C ASN A 81 -5.21 -4.55 -10.99
N GLY A 82 -4.49 -3.83 -10.14
CA GLY A 82 -5.11 -2.99 -9.12
C GLY A 82 -5.88 -3.82 -8.07
N ALA A 83 -7.18 -3.58 -7.94
CA ALA A 83 -8.03 -4.23 -6.94
C ALA A 83 -9.14 -5.11 -7.55
N GLY A 84 -9.30 -6.32 -7.02
CA GLY A 84 -10.46 -7.16 -7.31
C GLY A 84 -11.65 -6.79 -6.44
N VAL A 85 -12.77 -6.39 -7.05
CA VAL A 85 -13.99 -5.95 -6.36
C VAL A 85 -15.11 -6.95 -6.59
N LEU A 86 -15.65 -7.51 -5.51
CA LEU A 86 -16.85 -8.36 -5.58
C LEU A 86 -18.10 -7.49 -5.54
N LYS A 87 -18.94 -7.58 -6.57
CA LYS A 87 -20.26 -6.95 -6.60
C LYS A 87 -21.26 -7.85 -5.87
N VAL A 88 -21.84 -7.31 -4.80
CA VAL A 88 -22.85 -7.94 -3.94
C VAL A 88 -24.25 -7.43 -4.25
#